data_AF-A0A7S2S0E1-F1
#
_entry.id   AF-A0A7S2S0E1-F1
#
_cell.length_a   1.000
_cell.length_b   1.000
_cell.length_c   1.000
_cell.angle_alpha   90.00
_cell.angle_beta   90.00
_cell.angle_gamma   90.00
#
_symmetry.space_group_name_H-M   'P 1'
#
loop_
_entity.id
_entity.type
_entity.pdbx_description
1 polymer ?
#
loop_
_entity_poly.entity_id
_entity_poly.type
_entity_poly.pdbx_seq_one_letter_code
_entity_poly.pdbx_strand_id
1 'polypeptide(L)'
;IVCKKMDANQHQSLLRAIAISAAASPVLVSIITPLSREESFRTLEDFKKYSNRIPITVTLLQTECHSFQMSDGTSLDITASTKLYALGIFESFFKTGYAKLSGEQDRLALRNALMTAAKQLQHQQTQLHINATANHANNNDYTSVLSSIENEGRILAMKIAALLAELAIREFPQRWPTFISDLFSEQTGLWSNTAASNPQNQQPPSDGYGPMIGIKMTLECLKQITEDC
;
A
#
# COMPACT_ATOMS: atom_id res chain seq x y z
N ILE A 1 16.16 6.90 -12.09
CA ILE A 1 14.83 7.50 -11.83
C ILE A 1 15.06 8.99 -11.63
N VAL A 2 15.03 9.76 -12.72
CA VAL A 2 15.08 11.23 -12.65
C VAL A 2 13.66 11.71 -12.31
N CYS A 3 13.53 12.44 -11.20
CA CYS A 3 12.24 12.84 -10.65
C CYS A 3 11.66 14.04 -11.42
N LYS A 4 11.11 13.81 -12.61
CA LYS A 4 10.29 14.83 -13.27
C LYS A 4 8.93 14.81 -12.60
N LYS A 5 8.64 15.85 -11.82
CA LYS A 5 7.35 15.98 -11.11
C LYS A 5 6.21 16.04 -12.14
N MET A 6 5.18 15.26 -11.88
CA MET A 6 3.90 15.39 -12.59
C MET A 6 3.28 16.74 -12.25
N ASP A 7 2.63 17.36 -13.23
CA ASP A 7 1.87 18.58 -12.98
C ASP A 7 0.74 18.33 -11.96
N ALA A 8 0.37 19.35 -11.19
CA ALA A 8 -0.64 19.24 -10.14
C ALA A 8 -2.01 18.82 -10.68
N ASN A 9 -2.41 19.32 -11.86
CA ASN A 9 -3.69 18.96 -12.48
C ASN A 9 -3.67 17.51 -12.97
N GLN A 10 -2.55 17.07 -13.53
CA GLN A 10 -2.36 15.67 -13.93
C GLN A 10 -2.41 14.74 -12.71
N HIS A 11 -1.82 15.16 -11.59
CA HIS A 11 -1.89 14.41 -10.34
C HIS A 11 -3.31 14.30 -9.81
N GLN A 12 -4.04 15.40 -9.75
CA GLN A 12 -5.43 15.40 -9.30
C GLN A 12 -6.33 14.58 -10.25
N SER A 13 -6.09 14.64 -11.56
CA SER A 13 -6.79 13.83 -12.55
C SER A 13 -6.54 12.34 -12.34
N LEU A 14 -5.29 11.95 -12.08
CA LEU A 14 -4.94 10.56 -11.75
C LEU A 14 -5.65 10.08 -10.48
N LEU A 15 -5.60 10.87 -9.41
CA LEU A 15 -6.27 10.55 -8.14
C LEU A 15 -7.79 10.42 -8.30
N ARG A 16 -8.41 11.32 -9.08
CA ARG A 16 -9.84 11.25 -9.41
C ARG A 16 -10.17 9.99 -10.21
N ALA A 17 -9.36 9.65 -11.20
CA ALA A 17 -9.55 8.45 -12.01
C ALA A 17 -9.46 7.17 -11.17
N ILE A 18 -8.52 7.12 -10.21
CA ILE A 18 -8.43 6.03 -9.23
C ILE A 18 -9.70 5.95 -8.40
N ALA A 19 -10.17 7.08 -7.85
CA ALA A 19 -11.35 7.14 -6.99
C ALA A 19 -12.62 6.63 -7.70
N ILE A 20 -12.85 7.09 -8.94
CA ILE A 20 -14.01 6.69 -9.77
C ILE A 20 -13.92 5.23 -10.17
N SER A 21 -12.73 4.75 -10.58
CA SER A 21 -12.51 3.37 -11.01
C SER A 21 -12.70 2.37 -9.87
N ALA A 22 -12.17 2.69 -8.68
CA ALA A 22 -12.30 1.85 -7.49
C ALA A 22 -13.71 1.92 -6.85
N ALA A 23 -14.57 2.84 -7.30
CA ALA A 23 -15.83 3.19 -6.64
C ALA A 23 -15.61 3.41 -5.13
N ALA A 24 -14.55 4.16 -4.78
CA ALA A 24 -13.96 4.20 -3.45
C ALA A 24 -14.90 4.69 -2.34
N SER A 25 -16.02 5.33 -2.69
CA SER A 25 -17.02 5.76 -1.72
C SER A 25 -18.41 5.88 -2.34
N PRO A 26 -19.49 5.58 -1.58
CA PRO A 26 -20.86 5.86 -1.98
C PRO A 26 -21.12 7.33 -2.32
N VAL A 27 -20.33 8.26 -1.77
CA VAL A 27 -20.44 9.70 -2.07
C VAL A 27 -20.14 10.00 -3.54
N LEU A 28 -19.38 9.13 -4.21
CA LEU A 28 -19.05 9.27 -5.63
C LEU A 28 -20.20 8.83 -6.56
N VAL A 29 -21.28 8.22 -6.06
CA VAL A 29 -22.36 7.67 -6.90
C VAL A 29 -22.94 8.71 -7.86
N SER A 30 -23.04 9.97 -7.43
CA SER A 30 -23.56 11.07 -8.26
C SER A 30 -22.65 11.45 -9.44
N ILE A 31 -21.35 11.20 -9.33
CA ILE A 31 -20.37 11.53 -10.36
C ILE A 31 -19.94 10.32 -11.19
N ILE A 32 -20.23 9.11 -10.72
CA ILE A 32 -19.93 7.85 -11.42
C ILE A 32 -20.98 7.62 -12.51
N THR A 33 -20.69 8.14 -13.69
CA THR A 33 -21.43 7.87 -14.94
C THR A 33 -20.64 6.90 -15.83
N PRO A 34 -21.28 6.20 -16.79
CA PRO A 34 -20.56 5.36 -17.76
C PRO A 34 -19.43 6.11 -18.48
N LEU A 35 -19.69 7.36 -18.88
CA LEU A 35 -18.69 8.23 -19.51
C LEU A 35 -17.51 8.52 -18.56
N SER A 36 -17.79 8.93 -17.32
CA SER A 36 -16.73 9.24 -16.35
C SER A 36 -15.87 8.01 -16.00
N ARG A 37 -16.46 6.81 -16.02
CA ARG A 37 -15.75 5.55 -15.82
C ARG A 37 -14.83 5.27 -16.98
N GLU A 38 -15.32 5.41 -18.22
CA GLU A 38 -14.52 5.24 -19.43
C GLU A 38 -13.32 6.19 -19.47
N GLU A 39 -13.54 7.48 -19.19
CA GLU A 39 -12.48 8.49 -19.11
C GLU A 39 -11.46 8.17 -18.00
N SER A 40 -11.94 7.70 -16.86
CA SER A 40 -11.07 7.29 -15.75
C SER A 40 -10.22 6.09 -16.14
N PHE A 41 -10.80 5.05 -16.74
CA PHE A 41 -10.06 3.89 -17.22
C PHE A 41 -9.02 4.29 -18.26
N ARG A 42 -9.38 5.14 -19.22
CA ARG A 42 -8.44 5.65 -20.22
C ARG A 42 -7.27 6.38 -19.56
N THR A 43 -7.55 7.25 -18.59
CA THR A 43 -6.52 7.99 -17.85
C THR A 43 -5.55 7.03 -17.13
N LEU A 44 -6.07 5.97 -16.51
CA LEU A 44 -5.26 4.95 -15.84
C LEU A 44 -4.41 4.14 -16.85
N GLU A 45 -4.99 3.74 -17.98
CA GLU A 45 -4.26 3.02 -19.03
C GLU A 45 -3.17 3.88 -19.69
N ASP A 46 -3.43 5.17 -19.89
CA ASP A 46 -2.44 6.12 -20.40
C ASP A 46 -1.31 6.33 -19.39
N PHE A 47 -1.62 6.38 -18.09
CA PHE A 47 -0.60 6.46 -17.04
C PHE A 47 0.32 5.22 -17.02
N LYS A 48 -0.19 4.01 -17.29
CA LYS A 48 0.65 2.80 -17.40
C LYS A 48 1.69 2.89 -18.52
N LYS A 49 1.45 3.71 -19.55
CA LYS A 49 2.36 3.96 -20.67
C LYS A 49 3.27 5.17 -20.44
N TYR A 50 2.97 5.99 -19.43
CA TYR A 50 3.70 7.21 -19.14
C TYR A 50 5.15 6.93 -18.75
N SER A 51 6.08 7.73 -19.28
CA SER A 51 7.53 7.52 -19.13
C SER A 51 8.00 7.66 -17.69
N ASN A 52 7.44 8.62 -16.93
CA ASN A 52 7.81 8.85 -15.53
C ASN A 52 6.91 8.13 -14.52
N ARG A 53 6.13 7.12 -14.96
CA ARG A 53 5.19 6.42 -14.06
C ARG A 53 5.86 5.79 -12.84
N ILE A 54 7.07 5.24 -12.97
CA ILE A 54 7.78 4.57 -11.87
C ILE A 54 8.18 5.55 -10.77
N PRO A 55 8.89 6.67 -11.06
CA PRO A 55 9.15 7.70 -10.06
C PRO A 55 7.88 8.18 -9.36
N ILE A 56 6.79 8.40 -10.10
CA ILE A 56 5.52 8.84 -9.52
C ILE A 56 4.93 7.77 -8.61
N THR A 57 4.97 6.51 -9.03
CA THR A 57 4.46 5.37 -8.26
C THR A 57 5.24 5.16 -6.97
N VAL A 58 6.57 5.35 -6.98
CA VAL A 58 7.41 5.41 -5.78
C VAL A 58 6.88 6.47 -4.82
N THR A 59 6.68 7.70 -5.29
CA THR A 59 6.14 8.79 -4.47
C THR A 59 4.75 8.47 -3.92
N LEU A 60 3.86 7.87 -4.74
CA LEU A 60 2.53 7.47 -4.30
C LEU A 60 2.59 6.45 -3.16
N LEU A 61 3.47 5.46 -3.23
CA LEU A 61 3.62 4.45 -2.17
C LEU A 61 4.23 5.03 -0.89
N GLN A 62 5.15 5.97 -1.01
CA GLN A 62 5.82 6.61 0.12
C GLN A 62 4.96 7.69 0.80
N THR A 63 3.94 8.20 0.11
CA THR A 63 3.02 9.19 0.69
C THR A 63 2.04 8.48 1.62
N GLU A 64 1.95 8.96 2.86
CA GLU A 64 1.18 8.32 3.92
C GLU A 64 -0.31 8.29 3.61
N CYS A 65 -0.88 9.43 3.21
CA CYS A 65 -2.30 9.63 2.92
C CYS A 65 -2.50 10.26 1.54
N HIS A 66 -3.49 9.75 0.80
CA HIS A 66 -3.97 10.30 -0.47
C HIS A 66 -5.41 10.71 -0.32
N SER A 67 -5.69 11.97 -0.62
CA SER A 67 -7.05 12.49 -0.63
C SER A 67 -7.33 13.25 -1.91
N PHE A 68 -8.55 13.14 -2.40
CA PHE A 68 -9.05 13.91 -3.52
C PHE A 68 -10.17 14.86 -3.06
N GLN A 69 -10.04 16.13 -3.42
CA GLN A 69 -11.05 17.16 -3.12
C GLN A 69 -12.19 17.08 -4.13
N MET A 70 -13.41 16.92 -3.62
CA MET A 70 -14.64 16.93 -4.39
C MET A 70 -15.12 18.37 -4.66
N SER A 71 -16.03 18.52 -5.63
CA SER A 71 -16.57 19.83 -6.04
C SER A 71 -17.39 20.54 -4.96
N ASP A 72 -17.85 19.81 -3.94
CA ASP A 72 -18.55 20.35 -2.76
C ASP A 72 -17.60 20.75 -1.61
N GLY A 73 -16.28 20.64 -1.82
CA GLY A 73 -15.26 20.95 -0.81
C GLY A 73 -14.99 19.82 0.18
N THR A 74 -15.62 18.65 0.01
CA THR A 74 -15.32 17.47 0.83
C THR A 74 -14.03 16.80 0.35
N SER A 75 -13.24 16.30 1.31
CA SER A 75 -12.03 15.53 1.02
C SER A 75 -12.33 14.05 1.15
N LEU A 76 -12.13 13.29 0.08
CA LEU A 76 -12.29 11.84 0.09
C LEU A 76 -10.92 11.16 0.24
N ASP A 77 -10.78 10.34 1.28
CA ASP A 77 -9.63 9.44 1.43
C ASP A 77 -9.68 8.33 0.37
N ILE A 78 -8.61 8.23 -0.40
CA ILE A 78 -8.42 7.24 -1.47
C ILE A 78 -7.10 6.49 -1.28
N THR A 79 -6.49 6.56 -0.11
CA THR A 79 -5.15 6.03 0.21
C THR A 79 -5.02 4.56 -0.19
N ALA A 80 -5.97 3.71 0.20
CA ALA A 80 -5.92 2.29 -0.11
C ALA A 80 -5.98 2.04 -1.62
N SER A 81 -6.95 2.64 -2.31
CA SER A 81 -7.12 2.54 -3.76
C SER A 81 -5.90 3.03 -4.52
N THR A 82 -5.31 4.16 -4.10
CA THR A 82 -4.10 4.72 -4.71
C THR A 82 -2.90 3.81 -4.51
N LYS A 83 -2.69 3.27 -3.29
CA LYS A 83 -1.60 2.33 -3.03
C LYS A 83 -1.79 1.02 -3.79
N LEU A 84 -3.01 0.46 -3.86
CA LEU A 84 -3.30 -0.74 -4.65
C LEU A 84 -3.01 -0.54 -6.14
N TYR A 85 -3.42 0.60 -6.70
CA TYR A 85 -3.12 0.94 -8.09
C TYR A 85 -1.61 1.05 -8.32
N ALA A 86 -0.91 1.73 -7.42
CA ALA A 86 0.55 1.87 -7.48
C ALA A 86 1.28 0.52 -7.43
N LEU A 87 0.87 -0.38 -6.52
CA LEU A 87 1.41 -1.74 -6.44
C LEU A 87 1.15 -2.53 -7.73
N GLY A 88 -0.01 -2.37 -8.37
CA GLY A 88 -0.30 -2.99 -9.67
C GLY A 88 0.63 -2.53 -10.80
N ILE A 89 1.06 -1.27 -10.78
CA ILE A 89 2.08 -0.76 -11.71
C ILE A 89 3.43 -1.39 -11.43
N PHE A 90 3.82 -1.52 -10.16
CA PHE A 90 5.06 -2.19 -9.78
C PHE A 90 5.07 -3.65 -10.18
N GLU A 91 3.97 -4.37 -9.98
CA GLU A 91 3.84 -5.76 -10.40
C GLU A 91 4.10 -5.93 -11.91
N SER A 92 3.46 -5.11 -12.74
CA SER A 92 3.70 -5.12 -14.19
C SER A 92 5.14 -4.72 -14.55
N PHE A 93 5.70 -3.76 -13.81
CA PHE A 93 7.06 -3.29 -14.01
C PHE A 93 8.12 -4.34 -13.61
N PHE A 94 7.89 -5.13 -12.55
CA PHE A 94 8.81 -6.19 -12.14
C PHE A 94 8.90 -7.30 -13.18
N LYS A 95 7.77 -7.65 -13.79
CA LYS A 95 7.70 -8.63 -14.88
C LYS A 95 8.43 -8.18 -16.15
N THR A 96 8.34 -6.91 -16.55
CA THR A 96 8.74 -6.47 -17.90
C THR A 96 9.84 -5.40 -17.97
N GLY A 97 10.01 -4.63 -16.90
CA GLY A 97 10.84 -3.42 -16.88
C GLY A 97 12.02 -3.48 -15.93
N TYR A 98 11.95 -4.26 -14.85
CA TYR A 98 12.97 -4.28 -13.80
C TYR A 98 14.36 -4.68 -14.29
N ALA A 99 14.45 -5.68 -15.17
CA ALA A 99 15.71 -6.12 -15.76
C ALA A 99 16.42 -5.02 -16.57
N LYS A 100 15.68 -4.00 -17.02
CA LYS A 100 16.20 -2.86 -17.79
C LYS A 100 16.76 -1.75 -16.89
N LEU A 101 16.61 -1.85 -15.56
CA LEU A 101 17.20 -0.90 -14.63
C LEU A 101 18.72 -1.07 -14.59
N SER A 102 19.42 -0.04 -15.03
CA SER A 102 20.88 0.03 -15.07
C SER A 102 21.51 0.58 -13.78
N GLY A 103 20.78 1.38 -12.99
CA GLY A 103 21.29 2.01 -11.77
C GLY A 103 20.82 1.34 -10.48
N GLU A 104 21.75 1.08 -9.56
CA GLU A 104 21.44 0.52 -8.23
C GLU A 104 20.57 1.47 -7.39
N GLN A 105 20.73 2.78 -7.58
CA GLN A 105 19.90 3.80 -6.92
C GLN A 105 18.41 3.62 -7.22
N ASP A 106 18.06 3.19 -8.43
CA ASP A 106 16.66 3.01 -8.82
C ASP A 106 16.06 1.78 -8.15
N ARG A 107 16.86 0.72 -8.01
CA ARG A 107 16.46 -0.50 -7.29
C ARG A 107 16.30 -0.23 -5.81
N LEU A 108 17.25 0.50 -5.22
CA LEU A 108 17.17 0.93 -3.83
C LEU A 108 15.91 1.78 -3.57
N ALA A 109 15.57 2.70 -4.49
CA ALA A 109 14.34 3.48 -4.38
C ALA A 109 13.08 2.61 -4.38
N LEU A 110 13.05 1.53 -5.18
CA LEU A 110 11.93 0.58 -5.21
C LEU A 110 11.82 -0.24 -3.93
N ARG A 111 12.95 -0.76 -3.42
CA ARG A 111 13.00 -1.46 -2.11
C ARG A 111 12.48 -0.56 -1.00
N ASN A 112 13.01 0.67 -0.94
CA ASN A 112 12.62 1.65 0.07
C ASN A 112 11.14 2.03 -0.04
N ALA A 113 10.60 2.15 -1.25
CA ALA A 113 9.18 2.45 -1.46
C ALA A 113 8.28 1.35 -0.89
N LEU A 114 8.57 0.09 -1.20
CA LEU A 114 7.79 -1.05 -0.69
C LEU A 114 7.93 -1.22 0.82
N MET A 115 9.15 -1.13 1.35
CA MET A 115 9.38 -1.20 2.80
C MET A 115 8.71 -0.02 3.54
N THR A 116 8.71 1.18 2.96
CA THR A 116 8.01 2.33 3.54
C THR A 116 6.50 2.11 3.54
N ALA A 117 5.93 1.65 2.42
CA ALA A 117 4.50 1.35 2.32
C ALA A 117 4.06 0.27 3.33
N ALA A 118 4.88 -0.78 3.50
CA ALA A 118 4.64 -1.84 4.49
C ALA A 118 4.59 -1.27 5.92
N LYS A 119 5.56 -0.43 6.29
CA LYS A 119 5.63 0.20 7.62
C LYS A 119 4.46 1.16 7.87
N GLN A 120 4.09 1.95 6.87
CA GLN A 120 2.92 2.84 6.97
C GLN A 120 1.64 2.04 7.21
N LEU A 121 1.45 0.93 6.46
CA LEU A 121 0.30 0.07 6.65
C LEU A 121 0.28 -0.57 8.05
N GLN A 122 1.43 -1.05 8.54
CA GLN A 122 1.55 -1.58 9.89
C GLN A 122 1.19 -0.54 10.96
N HIS A 123 1.68 0.68 10.81
CA HIS A 123 1.38 1.79 11.70
C HIS A 123 -0.11 2.12 11.70
N GLN A 124 -0.71 2.26 10.53
CA GLN A 124 -2.13 2.58 10.36
C GLN A 124 -3.03 1.53 11.02
N GLN A 125 -2.77 0.24 10.78
CA GLN A 125 -3.57 -0.84 11.37
C GLN A 125 -3.41 -0.94 12.89
N THR A 126 -2.20 -0.70 13.40
CA THR A 126 -1.96 -0.64 14.85
C THR A 126 -2.77 0.50 15.48
N GLN A 127 -2.74 1.70 14.90
CA GLN A 127 -3.50 2.85 15.40
C GLN A 127 -5.01 2.60 15.37
N LEU A 128 -5.52 2.03 14.28
CA LEU A 128 -6.95 1.70 14.14
C LEU A 128 -7.40 0.71 15.22
N HIS A 129 -6.60 -0.30 15.51
CA HIS A 129 -6.90 -1.28 16.57
C HIS A 129 -6.92 -0.63 17.96
N ILE A 130 -5.96 0.24 18.27
CA ILE A 130 -5.92 0.99 19.54
C ILE A 130 -7.18 1.87 19.68
N ASN A 131 -7.57 2.58 18.62
CA ASN A 131 -8.76 3.42 18.63
C ASN A 131 -10.06 2.60 18.74
N ALA A 132 -10.11 1.42 18.13
CA ALA A 132 -11.27 0.53 18.22
C ALA A 132 -11.43 -0.05 19.64
N THR A 133 -10.34 -0.53 20.24
CA THR A 133 -10.35 -1.07 21.61
C THR A 133 -10.69 -0.01 22.67
N ALA A 134 -10.28 1.25 22.48
CA ALA A 134 -10.66 2.36 23.36
C ALA A 134 -12.16 2.74 23.27
N ASN A 135 -12.79 2.57 22.09
CA ASN A 135 -14.18 2.99 21.83
C ASN A 135 -15.21 1.86 21.97
N HIS A 136 -14.77 0.62 22.22
CA HIS A 136 -15.62 -0.58 22.29
C HIS A 136 -16.60 -0.64 23.47
N ALA A 137 -16.67 0.39 24.32
CA ALA A 137 -17.59 0.41 25.45
C ALA A 137 -19.06 0.63 25.07
N ASN A 138 -19.42 1.13 23.87
CA ASN A 138 -20.75 1.71 23.68
C ASN A 138 -21.54 1.50 22.35
N ASN A 139 -21.07 0.83 21.28
CA ASN A 139 -21.90 0.74 20.05
C ASN A 139 -21.66 -0.50 19.15
N ASN A 140 -22.76 -1.09 18.64
CA ASN A 140 -22.82 -2.30 17.80
C ASN A 140 -22.55 -2.09 16.29
N ASP A 141 -22.48 -0.85 15.80
CA ASP A 141 -22.33 -0.54 14.35
C ASP A 141 -20.86 -0.46 13.89
N TYR A 142 -19.90 -0.44 14.82
CA TYR A 142 -18.47 -0.32 14.53
C TYR A 142 -17.85 -1.57 13.87
N THR A 143 -18.45 -2.73 14.07
CA THR A 143 -17.90 -4.01 13.62
C THR A 143 -17.86 -4.12 12.09
N SER A 144 -18.84 -3.52 11.40
CA SER A 144 -18.93 -3.54 9.94
C SER A 144 -17.85 -2.66 9.28
N VAL A 145 -17.64 -1.44 9.79
CA VAL A 145 -16.63 -0.49 9.28
C VAL A 145 -15.22 -1.01 9.54
N LEU A 146 -14.95 -1.55 10.73
CA LEU A 146 -13.66 -2.13 11.07
C LEU A 146 -13.32 -3.31 10.13
N SER A 147 -14.30 -4.18 9.84
CA SER A 147 -14.10 -5.32 8.94
C SER A 147 -13.73 -4.91 7.51
N SER A 148 -14.28 -3.78 7.03
CA SER A 148 -13.94 -3.25 5.69
C SER A 148 -12.50 -2.74 5.65
N ILE A 149 -12.09 -1.96 6.66
CA ILE A 149 -10.75 -1.38 6.73
C ILE A 149 -9.68 -2.46 6.94
N GLU A 150 -9.98 -3.48 7.74
CA GLU A 150 -9.10 -4.63 7.91
C GLU A 150 -8.96 -5.44 6.61
N ASN A 151 -10.03 -5.55 5.82
CA ASN A 151 -9.98 -6.26 4.54
C ASN A 151 -9.16 -5.49 3.49
N GLU A 152 -9.31 -4.16 3.41
CA GLU A 152 -8.46 -3.33 2.54
C GLU A 152 -6.99 -3.41 2.95
N GLY A 153 -6.72 -3.30 4.25
CA GLY A 153 -5.37 -3.45 4.81
C GLY A 153 -4.77 -4.81 4.49
N ARG A 154 -5.57 -5.89 4.59
CA ARG A 154 -5.15 -7.24 4.22
C ARG A 154 -4.78 -7.35 2.74
N ILE A 155 -5.58 -6.82 1.82
CA ILE A 155 -5.28 -6.90 0.38
C ILE A 155 -3.98 -6.16 0.06
N LEU A 156 -3.79 -4.97 0.65
CA LEU A 156 -2.53 -4.22 0.54
C LEU A 156 -1.34 -5.03 1.08
N ALA A 157 -1.48 -5.61 2.27
CA ALA A 157 -0.44 -6.41 2.90
C ALA A 157 -0.01 -7.59 2.03
N MET A 158 -0.96 -8.34 1.46
CA MET A 158 -0.66 -9.48 0.58
C MET A 158 0.06 -9.03 -0.70
N LYS A 159 -0.37 -7.92 -1.31
CA LYS A 159 0.30 -7.38 -2.50
C LYS A 159 1.70 -6.85 -2.20
N ILE A 160 1.91 -6.18 -1.07
CA ILE A 160 3.23 -5.69 -0.66
C ILE A 160 4.15 -6.87 -0.37
N ALA A 161 3.68 -7.89 0.37
CA ALA A 161 4.44 -9.09 0.68
C ALA A 161 4.90 -9.82 -0.60
N ALA A 162 4.00 -9.96 -1.59
CA ALA A 162 4.33 -10.59 -2.87
C ALA A 162 5.40 -9.81 -3.66
N LEU A 163 5.30 -8.48 -3.71
CA LEU A 163 6.29 -7.65 -4.40
C LEU A 163 7.63 -7.61 -3.67
N LEU A 164 7.63 -7.67 -2.32
CA LEU A 164 8.85 -7.82 -1.54
C LEU A 164 9.52 -9.18 -1.80
N ALA A 165 8.73 -10.26 -1.91
CA ALA A 165 9.23 -11.59 -2.27
C ALA A 165 9.85 -11.58 -3.67
N GLU A 166 9.16 -11.01 -4.67
CA GLU A 166 9.66 -10.91 -6.03
C GLU A 166 10.99 -10.13 -6.12
N LEU A 167 11.15 -9.05 -5.33
CA LEU A 167 12.43 -8.35 -5.23
C LEU A 167 13.49 -9.20 -4.54
N ALA A 168 13.16 -9.84 -3.42
CA ALA A 168 14.10 -10.65 -2.66
C ALA A 168 14.67 -11.79 -3.51
N ILE A 169 13.84 -12.53 -4.25
CA ILE A 169 14.28 -13.62 -5.14
C ILE A 169 15.30 -13.12 -6.18
N ARG A 170 15.12 -11.89 -6.69
CA ARG A 170 15.98 -11.31 -7.73
C ARG A 170 17.29 -10.73 -7.19
N GLU A 171 17.34 -10.38 -5.92
CA GLU A 171 18.39 -9.50 -5.38
C GLU A 171 19.11 -10.02 -4.15
N PHE A 172 18.46 -10.87 -3.35
CA PHE A 172 19.08 -11.51 -2.20
C PHE A 172 19.85 -12.77 -2.66
N PRO A 173 21.08 -13.02 -2.16
CA PRO A 173 21.81 -12.22 -1.17
C PRO A 173 22.73 -11.12 -1.73
N GLN A 174 23.08 -11.13 -3.02
CA GLN A 174 24.21 -10.32 -3.52
C GLN A 174 23.93 -8.81 -3.61
N ARG A 175 22.72 -8.40 -3.97
CA ARG A 175 22.33 -6.99 -4.19
C ARG A 175 21.52 -6.41 -3.05
N TRP A 176 20.83 -7.26 -2.29
CA TRP A 176 20.12 -6.88 -1.07
C TRP A 176 20.53 -7.73 0.13
N PRO A 177 21.81 -7.68 0.57
CA PRO A 177 22.31 -8.54 1.65
C PRO A 177 21.62 -8.29 2.99
N THR A 178 21.05 -7.10 3.20
CA THR A 178 20.35 -6.72 4.43
C THR A 178 18.88 -7.13 4.46
N PHE A 179 18.35 -7.81 3.43
CA PHE A 179 16.92 -8.14 3.33
C PHE A 179 16.34 -8.76 4.61
N ILE A 180 16.99 -9.80 5.14
CA ILE A 180 16.53 -10.48 6.36
C ILE A 180 16.60 -9.53 7.56
N SER A 181 17.70 -8.79 7.76
CA SER A 181 17.79 -7.82 8.85
C SER A 181 16.78 -6.67 8.72
N ASP A 182 16.45 -6.25 7.49
CA ASP A 182 15.48 -5.18 7.23
C ASP A 182 14.05 -5.62 7.58
N LEU A 183 13.72 -6.91 7.38
CA LEU A 183 12.43 -7.48 7.79
C LEU A 183 12.32 -7.67 9.32
N PHE A 184 13.40 -8.14 9.95
CA PHE A 184 13.40 -8.54 11.36
C PHE A 184 13.93 -7.47 12.35
N SER A 185 14.34 -6.30 11.85
CA SER A 185 14.77 -5.18 12.70
C SER A 185 13.70 -4.81 13.73
N GLU A 186 14.07 -4.71 15.00
CA GLU A 186 13.14 -4.40 16.09
C GLU A 186 12.57 -2.98 16.00
N GLN A 187 13.35 -2.03 15.50
CA GLN A 187 12.98 -0.62 15.46
C GLN A 187 12.32 -0.23 14.14
N THR A 188 12.72 -0.88 13.05
CA THR A 188 12.37 -0.45 11.70
C THR A 188 11.87 -1.58 10.82
N GLY A 189 11.85 -2.83 11.30
CA GLY A 189 11.39 -3.99 10.56
C GLY A 189 9.90 -4.26 10.70
N LEU A 190 9.41 -5.14 9.85
CA LEU A 190 8.00 -5.56 9.82
C LEU A 190 7.69 -6.60 10.90
N TRP A 191 8.72 -7.26 11.44
CA TRP A 191 8.61 -8.14 12.61
C TRP A 191 8.58 -7.36 13.95
N SER A 192 8.47 -6.04 13.92
CA SER A 192 8.34 -5.26 15.15
C SER A 192 6.96 -5.47 15.77
N ASN A 193 6.93 -5.99 17.00
CA ASN A 193 5.68 -6.21 17.72
C ASN A 193 5.29 -4.89 18.41
N THR A 194 4.65 -3.98 17.67
CA THR A 194 4.16 -2.70 18.21
C THR A 194 3.11 -2.88 19.32
N ALA A 195 2.53 -4.08 19.47
CA ALA A 195 1.65 -4.45 20.58
C ALA A 195 2.39 -4.87 21.87
N ALA A 196 3.68 -5.24 21.80
CA ALA A 196 4.42 -5.75 22.96
C ALA A 196 4.83 -4.65 23.96
N SER A 197 4.72 -3.37 23.59
CA SER A 197 5.03 -2.24 24.47
C SER A 197 3.94 -1.92 25.49
N ASN A 198 2.79 -2.63 25.48
CA ASN A 198 1.74 -2.46 26.48
C ASN A 198 1.24 -3.83 27.01
N PRO A 199 1.83 -4.37 28.09
CA PRO A 199 1.51 -5.71 28.60
C PRO A 199 0.09 -5.88 29.17
N GLN A 200 -0.73 -4.82 29.25
CA GLN A 200 -2.11 -4.87 29.73
C GLN A 200 -3.16 -5.20 28.66
N ASN A 201 -2.83 -5.17 27.36
CA ASN A 201 -3.75 -5.48 26.26
C ASN A 201 -3.48 -6.86 25.61
N GLN A 202 -3.01 -7.83 26.39
CA GLN A 202 -2.84 -9.22 25.93
C GLN A 202 -4.17 -9.97 25.89
N GLN A 203 -5.13 -9.52 25.08
CA GLN A 203 -6.12 -10.46 24.55
C GLN A 203 -5.49 -11.17 23.35
N PRO A 204 -5.66 -12.51 23.22
CA PRO A 204 -5.19 -13.20 22.03
C PRO A 204 -5.81 -12.48 20.82
N PRO A 205 -5.02 -12.10 19.80
CA PRO A 205 -5.57 -11.45 18.64
C PRO A 205 -6.57 -12.44 18.03
N SER A 206 -7.86 -12.07 18.04
CA SER A 206 -8.85 -12.68 17.15
C SER A 206 -8.26 -12.73 15.75
N ASP A 207 -8.58 -13.75 14.95
CA ASP A 207 -8.00 -14.11 13.63
C ASP A 207 -7.76 -12.98 12.59
N GLY A 208 -8.16 -11.74 12.86
CA GLY A 208 -7.90 -10.52 12.10
C GLY A 208 -6.43 -10.13 11.92
N TYR A 209 -6.17 -9.26 10.95
CA TYR A 209 -4.81 -8.80 10.60
C TYR A 209 -4.26 -7.80 11.62
N GLY A 210 -5.09 -6.88 12.11
CA GLY A 210 -4.86 -6.01 13.28
C GLY A 210 -3.41 -5.59 13.55
N PRO A 211 -2.93 -5.64 14.81
CA PRO A 211 -1.56 -5.23 15.15
C PRO A 211 -0.48 -6.18 14.59
N MET A 212 -0.87 -7.37 14.13
CA MET A 212 0.03 -8.41 13.62
C MET A 212 0.26 -8.31 12.11
N ILE A 213 -0.25 -7.27 11.43
CA ILE A 213 -0.18 -7.17 9.97
C ILE A 213 1.27 -7.16 9.46
N GLY A 214 2.20 -6.55 10.20
CA GLY A 214 3.64 -6.58 9.88
C GLY A 214 4.19 -7.99 9.86
N ILE A 215 3.94 -8.75 10.92
CA ILE A 215 4.35 -10.16 11.04
C ILE A 215 3.70 -11.01 9.94
N LYS A 216 2.41 -10.82 9.66
CA LYS A 216 1.71 -11.53 8.57
C LYS A 216 2.31 -11.21 7.20
N MET A 217 2.69 -9.96 6.93
CA MET A 217 3.40 -9.59 5.69
C MET A 217 4.76 -10.27 5.60
N THR A 218 5.54 -10.28 6.69
CA THR A 218 6.85 -10.96 6.73
C THR A 218 6.71 -12.45 6.46
N LEU A 219 5.77 -13.12 7.12
CA LEU A 219 5.53 -14.56 6.95
C LEU A 219 5.09 -14.88 5.52
N GLU A 220 4.16 -14.11 4.96
CA GLU A 220 3.70 -14.31 3.58
C GLU A 220 4.83 -14.07 2.57
N CYS A 221 5.67 -13.05 2.79
CA CYS A 221 6.83 -12.79 1.94
C CYS A 221 7.82 -13.96 1.97
N LEU A 222 8.18 -14.46 3.15
CA LEU A 222 9.10 -15.59 3.30
C LEU A 222 8.52 -16.89 2.74
N LYS A 223 7.22 -17.11 2.92
CA LYS A 223 6.51 -18.25 2.33
C LYS A 223 6.64 -18.24 0.80
N GLN A 224 6.33 -17.12 0.15
CA GLN A 224 6.42 -17.02 -1.32
C GLN A 224 7.86 -17.20 -1.81
N ILE A 225 8.86 -16.63 -1.13
CA ILE A 225 10.28 -16.87 -1.46
C ILE A 225 10.60 -18.37 -1.40
N THR A 226 10.08 -19.08 -0.39
CA THR A 226 10.32 -20.52 -0.21
C THR A 226 9.58 -21.37 -1.23
N GLU A 227 8.40 -20.94 -1.71
CA GLU A 227 7.63 -21.64 -2.74
C GLU A 227 8.24 -21.49 -4.14
N ASP A 228 8.89 -20.35 -4.41
CA ASP A 228 9.41 -19.99 -5.74
C ASP A 228 10.92 -20.28 -5.94
N CYS A 229 11.66 -20.68 -4.89
CA CYS A 229 13.09 -21.01 -4.92
C CYS A 229 13.36 -22.51 -4.70
#